data_AF-A0AAU2HLN0-F1
#
_entry.id   AF-A0AAU2HLN0-F1
#
_cell.length_a   1.000
_cell.length_b   1.000
_cell.length_c   1.000
_cell.angle_alpha   90.00
_cell.angle_beta   90.00
_cell.angle_gamma   90.00
#
_symmetry.space_group_name_H-M   'P 1'
#
loop_
_entity.id
_entity.type
_entity.pdbx_description
1 polymer ?
#
loop_
_entity_poly.entity_id
_entity_poly.type
_entity_poly.pdbx_seq_one_letter_code
_entity_poly.pdbx_strand_id
1 'polypeptide(L)'
;MNGPPEPAWLVAASVVLWRRYGDLGQELRPGTKAYRGGAKVYVIDTYPGTGHQQLTTVGHARHTGRWITIDTGTRHLHTFRAQLVYIPAVLKRCAGPGAATREKAEELAALLERVAGEERHAHHGAPHPDACLCHACLPVTPE
;
A
#
# COMPACT_ATOMS: atom_id res chain seq x y z
N MET A 1 -18.42 -18.33 20.39
CA MET A 1 -18.19 -18.42 18.92
C MET A 1 -18.43 -17.03 18.35
N ASN A 2 -17.39 -16.31 17.91
CA ASN A 2 -17.60 -15.07 17.17
C ASN A 2 -18.18 -15.43 15.79
N GLY A 3 -19.30 -14.79 15.43
CA GLY A 3 -19.92 -14.92 14.12
C GLY A 3 -18.98 -14.48 12.99
N PRO A 4 -19.43 -14.58 11.72
CA PRO A 4 -18.66 -14.07 10.60
C PRO A 4 -18.33 -12.59 10.83
N PRO A 5 -17.10 -12.14 10.51
CA PRO A 5 -16.71 -10.75 10.74
C PRO A 5 -17.58 -9.82 9.89
N GLU A 6 -18.04 -8.72 10.49
CA GLU A 6 -18.82 -7.71 9.80
C GLU A 6 -17.98 -6.98 8.72
N PRO A 7 -18.60 -6.58 7.60
CA PRO A 7 -17.92 -5.77 6.60
C PRO A 7 -17.40 -4.46 7.19
N ALA A 8 -16.19 -4.07 6.82
CA ALA A 8 -15.56 -2.84 7.32
C ALA A 8 -15.07 -1.96 6.17
N TRP A 9 -15.18 -0.65 6.33
CA TRP A 9 -14.51 0.31 5.46
C TRP A 9 -13.01 0.28 5.75
N LEU A 10 -12.21 0.08 4.71
CA LEU A 10 -10.75 0.06 4.77
C LEU A 10 -10.18 0.87 3.60
N VAL A 11 -8.89 1.17 3.67
CA VAL A 11 -8.16 1.69 2.51
C VAL A 11 -7.59 0.50 1.73
N ALA A 12 -7.98 0.38 0.47
CA ALA A 12 -7.35 -0.52 -0.48
C ALA A 12 -6.31 0.24 -1.29
N ALA A 13 -5.21 -0.41 -1.65
CA ALA A 13 -4.15 0.14 -2.49
C ALA A 13 -3.54 -0.93 -3.38
N SER A 14 -2.76 -0.51 -4.38
CA SER A 14 -2.01 -1.38 -5.26
C SER A 14 -0.52 -1.22 -5.00
N VAL A 15 0.23 -2.32 -5.03
CA VAL A 15 1.69 -2.31 -4.95
C VAL A 15 2.26 -1.77 -6.25
N VAL A 16 3.24 -0.87 -6.19
CA VAL A 16 3.90 -0.32 -7.39
C VAL A 16 4.46 -1.45 -8.27
N LEU A 17 4.30 -1.31 -9.60
CA LEU A 17 4.86 -2.28 -10.55
C LEU A 17 6.38 -2.39 -10.38
N TRP A 18 7.04 -1.24 -10.29
CA TRP A 18 8.48 -1.11 -10.07
C TRP A 18 8.77 -0.09 -8.97
N ARG A 19 9.80 -0.38 -8.18
CA ARG A 19 10.34 0.52 -7.16
C ARG A 19 11.83 0.77 -7.42
N ARG A 20 12.27 1.96 -7.02
CA ARG A 20 13.70 2.26 -6.85
C ARG A 20 14.28 1.45 -5.71
N TYR A 21 15.50 0.95 -5.88
CA TYR A 21 16.22 0.06 -4.97
C TYR A 21 17.73 0.30 -5.02
N GLY A 22 18.44 -0.23 -4.04
CA GLY A 22 19.90 -0.13 -3.96
C GLY A 22 20.37 1.28 -3.63
N ASP A 23 21.67 1.49 -3.80
CA ASP A 23 22.33 2.75 -3.47
C ASP A 23 21.74 3.89 -4.30
N LEU A 24 21.32 4.95 -3.60
CA LEU A 24 20.71 6.14 -4.20
C LEU A 24 19.50 5.83 -5.12
N GLY A 25 18.88 4.66 -4.96
CA GLY A 25 17.71 4.25 -5.73
C GLY A 25 17.96 4.14 -7.23
N GLN A 26 19.17 3.78 -7.66
CA GLN A 26 19.55 3.68 -9.08
C GLN A 26 19.13 2.36 -9.73
N GLU A 27 18.84 1.32 -8.93
CA GLU A 27 18.27 0.07 -9.45
C GLU A 27 16.73 0.12 -9.46
N LEU A 28 16.12 -0.60 -10.39
CA LEU A 28 14.67 -0.84 -10.42
C LEU A 28 14.37 -2.30 -10.14
N ARG A 29 13.47 -2.54 -9.18
CA ARG A 29 12.99 -3.89 -8.84
C ARG A 29 11.47 -3.97 -8.88
N PRO A 30 10.90 -5.08 -9.37
CA PRO A 30 9.45 -5.23 -9.42
C PRO A 30 8.87 -5.45 -8.02
N GLY A 31 7.70 -4.85 -7.76
CA GLY A 31 6.92 -5.03 -6.53
C GLY A 31 7.71 -4.76 -5.25
N THR A 32 7.55 -5.63 -4.24
CA THR A 32 8.35 -5.67 -3.01
C THR A 32 8.89 -7.09 -2.78
N LYS A 33 9.62 -7.31 -1.69
CA LYS A 33 9.99 -8.69 -1.28
C LYS A 33 8.75 -9.53 -0.97
N ALA A 34 7.73 -8.92 -0.35
CA ALA A 34 6.54 -9.61 0.14
C ALA A 34 5.40 -9.68 -0.89
N TYR A 35 5.27 -8.68 -1.78
CA TYR A 35 4.17 -8.56 -2.72
C TYR A 35 4.65 -8.47 -4.18
N ARG A 36 3.84 -9.00 -5.12
CA ARG A 36 4.04 -8.78 -6.56
C ARG A 36 3.73 -7.32 -6.90
N GLY A 37 4.38 -6.79 -7.95
CA GLY A 37 3.96 -5.51 -8.52
C GLY A 37 2.51 -5.60 -9.01
N GLY A 38 1.72 -4.56 -8.78
CA GLY A 38 0.29 -4.51 -9.07
C GLY A 38 -0.59 -5.30 -8.11
N ALA A 39 -0.03 -5.98 -7.10
CA ALA A 39 -0.83 -6.72 -6.13
C ALA A 39 -1.71 -5.77 -5.31
N LYS A 40 -2.98 -6.11 -5.17
CA LYS A 40 -3.90 -5.40 -4.27
C LYS A 40 -3.61 -5.75 -2.82
N VAL A 41 -3.59 -4.72 -1.97
CA VAL A 41 -3.45 -4.84 -0.51
C VAL A 41 -4.50 -4.01 0.21
N TYR A 42 -4.74 -4.34 1.47
CA TYR A 42 -5.65 -3.62 2.36
C TYR A 42 -4.87 -3.07 3.55
N VAL A 43 -4.93 -1.77 3.77
CA VAL A 43 -4.33 -1.11 4.93
C VAL A 43 -5.23 -1.37 6.14
N ILE A 44 -4.66 -2.00 7.16
CA ILE A 44 -5.39 -2.34 8.39
C ILE A 44 -4.90 -1.57 9.61
N ASP A 45 -3.71 -0.96 9.51
CA ASP A 45 -3.18 -0.06 10.52
C ASP A 45 -2.21 0.96 9.88
N THR A 46 -2.04 2.10 10.54
CA THR A 46 -1.11 3.15 10.14
C THR A 46 -0.35 3.66 11.36
N TYR A 47 0.81 4.27 11.14
CA TYR A 47 1.63 4.82 12.22
C TYR A 47 1.71 6.36 12.11
N PRO A 48 0.76 7.10 12.72
CA PRO A 48 0.76 8.57 12.66
C PRO A 48 2.02 9.21 13.26
N GLY A 49 2.57 8.60 14.32
CA GLY A 49 3.80 9.06 14.98
C GLY A 49 5.04 9.03 14.09
N THR A 50 4.99 8.35 12.94
CA THR A 50 6.06 8.31 11.93
C THR A 50 5.63 8.97 10.62
N GLY A 51 4.64 9.86 10.66
CA GLY A 51 4.13 10.55 9.47
C GLY A 51 3.45 9.63 8.46
N HIS A 52 2.97 8.45 8.89
CA HIS A 52 2.38 7.43 8.03
C HIS A 52 3.33 6.92 6.92
N GLN A 53 4.65 6.94 7.14
CA GLN A 53 5.63 6.42 6.19
C GLN A 53 5.63 4.89 6.08
N GLN A 54 5.08 4.21 7.09
CA GLN A 54 4.89 2.77 7.17
C GLN A 54 3.41 2.46 7.43
N LEU A 55 2.95 1.33 6.92
CA LEU A 55 1.57 0.85 7.06
C LEU A 55 1.55 -0.65 7.30
N THR A 56 0.65 -1.12 8.16
CA THR A 56 0.36 -2.56 8.24
C THR A 56 -0.66 -2.91 7.17
N THR A 57 -0.29 -3.85 6.30
CA THR A 57 -1.12 -4.27 5.17
C THR A 57 -1.44 -5.74 5.19
N VAL A 58 -2.58 -6.10 4.61
CA VAL A 58 -2.99 -7.47 4.33
C VAL A 58 -3.10 -7.68 2.83
N GLY A 59 -2.43 -8.72 2.32
CA GLY A 59 -2.43 -9.04 0.89
C GLY A 59 -1.94 -10.46 0.60
N HIS A 60 -1.90 -10.81 -0.69
CA HIS A 60 -1.39 -12.11 -1.13
C HIS A 60 0.14 -12.09 -1.26
N ALA A 61 0.81 -12.99 -0.55
CA ALA A 61 2.26 -13.17 -0.63
C ALA A 61 2.73 -13.49 -2.04
N ARG A 62 3.86 -12.88 -2.42
CA ARG A 62 4.46 -12.92 -3.76
C ARG A 62 4.70 -14.33 -4.31
N HIS A 63 5.11 -15.27 -3.46
CA HIS A 63 5.53 -16.61 -3.91
C HIS A 63 4.49 -17.68 -3.61
N THR A 64 3.79 -17.59 -2.49
CA THR A 64 2.87 -18.63 -2.03
C THR A 64 1.40 -18.32 -2.35
N GLY A 65 1.07 -17.07 -2.68
CA GLY A 65 -0.32 -16.64 -2.83
C GLY A 65 -1.13 -16.70 -1.53
N ARG A 66 -0.52 -16.97 -0.38
CA ARG A 66 -1.22 -16.99 0.91
C ARG A 66 -1.44 -15.57 1.43
N TRP A 67 -2.51 -15.37 2.21
CA TRP A 67 -2.74 -14.12 2.91
C TRP A 67 -1.68 -13.88 3.98
N ILE A 68 -0.99 -12.74 3.88
CA ILE A 68 -0.01 -12.28 4.86
C ILE A 68 -0.40 -10.93 5.43
N THR A 69 0.06 -10.66 6.63
CA THR A 69 0.04 -9.33 7.25
C THR A 69 1.49 -8.87 7.38
N ILE A 70 1.81 -7.69 6.88
CA ILE A 70 3.17 -7.15 6.96
C ILE A 70 3.17 -5.63 6.95
N ASP A 71 4.13 -5.06 7.67
CA ASP A 71 4.44 -3.65 7.57
C ASP A 71 5.22 -3.36 6.27
N THR A 72 4.75 -2.37 5.53
CA THR A 72 5.38 -1.95 4.28
C THR A 72 5.40 -0.43 4.20
N GLY A 73 6.44 0.09 3.53
CA GLY A 73 6.56 1.51 3.30
C GLY A 73 5.43 2.01 2.39
N THR A 74 4.80 3.12 2.78
CA THR A 74 3.71 3.77 2.05
C THR A 74 4.11 4.09 0.61
N ARG A 75 5.39 4.43 0.39
CA ARG A 75 6.00 4.65 -0.93
C ARG A 75 5.86 3.48 -1.92
N HIS A 76 5.70 2.26 -1.42
CA HIS A 76 5.55 1.06 -2.24
C HIS A 76 4.10 0.83 -2.72
N LEU A 77 3.15 1.66 -2.31
CA LEU A 77 1.73 1.52 -2.61
C LEU A 77 1.22 2.76 -3.34
N HIS A 78 0.19 2.62 -4.16
CA HIS A 78 -0.48 3.70 -4.90
C HIS A 78 -1.95 3.40 -5.11
N THR A 79 -2.69 4.37 -5.65
CA THR A 79 -4.13 4.24 -5.92
C THR A 79 -4.87 3.85 -4.63
N PHE A 80 -4.61 4.61 -3.57
CA PHE A 80 -5.29 4.47 -2.30
C PHE A 80 -6.75 4.89 -2.48
N ARG A 81 -7.66 4.03 -2.07
CA ARG A 81 -9.11 4.31 -2.12
C ARG A 81 -9.83 3.68 -0.96
N ALA A 82 -10.87 4.35 -0.46
CA ALA A 82 -11.83 3.75 0.44
C ALA A 82 -12.55 2.60 -0.24
N GLN A 83 -12.68 1.47 0.45
CA GLN A 83 -13.42 0.32 -0.03
C GLN A 83 -14.12 -0.38 1.13
N LEU A 84 -15.40 -0.72 0.96
CA LEU A 84 -16.10 -1.63 1.86
C LEU A 84 -15.60 -3.05 1.60
N VAL A 85 -15.02 -3.70 2.61
CA VAL A 85 -14.34 -4.99 2.48
C VAL A 85 -15.17 -6.09 3.14
N TYR A 86 -15.42 -7.16 2.38
CA TYR A 86 -16.18 -8.33 2.81
C TYR A 86 -15.30 -9.58 3.00
N ILE A 87 -13.99 -9.46 2.82
CA ILE A 87 -13.07 -10.60 2.74
C ILE A 87 -12.76 -11.10 4.15
N PRO A 88 -13.20 -12.31 4.55
CA PRO A 88 -13.03 -12.77 5.94
C PRO A 88 -11.56 -12.89 6.35
N ALA A 89 -10.67 -13.22 5.40
CA ALA A 89 -9.24 -13.29 5.66
C ALA A 89 -8.64 -11.93 6.05
N VAL A 90 -9.13 -10.83 5.46
CA VAL A 90 -8.70 -9.46 5.80
C VAL A 90 -9.32 -9.03 7.13
N LEU A 91 -10.64 -9.19 7.26
CA LEU A 91 -11.37 -8.71 8.43
C LEU A 91 -10.92 -9.38 9.74
N LYS A 92 -10.58 -10.67 9.71
CA LYS A 92 -10.01 -11.39 10.87
C LYS A 92 -8.66 -10.86 11.35
N ARG A 93 -7.96 -10.06 10.52
CA ARG A 93 -6.65 -9.48 10.82
C ARG A 93 -6.73 -8.01 11.25
N CYS A 94 -7.90 -7.39 11.16
CA CYS A 94 -8.12 -6.05 11.69
C CYS A 94 -8.15 -6.11 13.22
N ALA A 95 -7.27 -5.37 13.89
CA ALA A 95 -7.19 -5.34 15.36
C ALA A 95 -8.29 -4.47 16.03
N GLY A 96 -9.17 -3.86 15.23
CA GLY A 96 -10.28 -3.03 15.67
C GLY A 96 -11.27 -2.79 14.52
N PRO A 97 -12.34 -2.01 14.73
CA PRO A 97 -13.20 -1.60 13.63
C PRO A 97 -12.32 -0.88 12.61
N GLY A 98 -12.18 -1.45 11.40
CA GLY A 98 -11.56 -0.76 10.26
C GLY A 98 -12.14 0.64 10.12
N ALA A 99 -11.45 1.58 9.47
CA ALA A 99 -11.84 3.00 9.35
C ALA A 99 -13.35 3.18 9.55
N ALA A 100 -13.75 3.63 10.75
CA ALA A 100 -15.08 3.33 11.32
C ALA A 100 -16.26 3.77 10.43
N THR A 101 -15.99 4.66 9.47
CA THR A 101 -16.92 5.15 8.46
C THR A 101 -16.23 5.22 7.09
N ARG A 102 -17.05 5.26 6.03
CA ARG A 102 -16.60 5.54 4.66
C ARG A 102 -15.75 6.82 4.57
N GLU A 103 -16.24 7.89 5.17
CA GLU A 103 -15.61 9.22 5.17
C GLU A 103 -14.19 9.16 5.74
N LYS A 104 -14.01 8.52 6.91
CA LYS A 104 -12.67 8.33 7.50
C LYS A 104 -11.74 7.53 6.60
N ALA A 105 -12.27 6.53 5.89
CA ALA A 105 -11.47 5.76 4.93
C ALA A 105 -11.09 6.60 3.71
N GLU A 106 -11.96 7.50 3.25
CA GLU A 106 -11.69 8.42 2.13
C GLU A 106 -10.64 9.47 2.51
N GLU A 107 -10.77 10.09 3.68
CA GLU A 107 -9.77 11.02 4.23
C GLU A 107 -8.40 10.35 4.38
N LEU A 108 -8.38 9.14 4.96
CA LEU A 108 -7.13 8.38 5.12
C LEU A 108 -6.54 7.99 3.77
N ALA A 109 -7.35 7.57 2.80
CA ALA A 109 -6.86 7.25 1.46
C ALA A 109 -6.21 8.46 0.79
N ALA A 110 -6.83 9.64 0.87
CA ALA A 110 -6.28 10.88 0.32
C ALA A 110 -4.96 11.29 1.01
N LEU A 111 -4.89 11.16 2.34
CA LEU A 111 -3.65 11.39 3.09
C LEU A 111 -2.54 10.45 2.64
N LEU A 112 -2.81 9.14 2.58
CA LEU A 112 -1.81 8.14 2.22
C LEU A 112 -1.33 8.27 0.78
N GLU A 113 -2.19 8.69 -0.15
CA GLU A 113 -1.77 8.96 -1.54
C GLU A 113 -0.74 10.09 -1.59
N ARG A 114 -0.96 11.20 -0.86
CA ARG A 114 0.01 12.30 -0.77
C ARG A 114 1.33 11.84 -0.16
N VAL A 115 1.28 11.18 1.00
CA VAL A 115 2.47 10.67 1.68
C VAL A 115 3.24 9.69 0.78
N ALA A 116 2.55 8.81 0.06
CA ALA A 116 3.19 7.87 -0.85
C ALA A 116 3.92 8.59 -2.00
N GLY A 117 3.34 9.64 -2.55
CA GLY A 117 3.96 10.49 -3.57
C GLY A 117 5.21 11.19 -3.06
N GLU A 118 5.10 11.88 -1.92
CA GLU A 118 6.20 12.60 -1.26
C GLU A 118 7.37 11.65 -0.94
N GLU A 119 7.06 10.50 -0.30
CA GLU A 119 8.08 9.50 0.04
C GLU A 119 8.75 8.92 -1.20
N ARG A 120 8.00 8.62 -2.28
CA ARG A 120 8.61 8.13 -3.53
C ARG A 120 9.59 9.13 -4.13
N HIS A 121 9.27 10.43 -4.03
CA HIS A 121 10.12 11.50 -4.54
C HIS A 121 11.36 11.69 -3.66
N ALA A 122 11.20 11.75 -2.34
CA ALA A 122 12.26 12.17 -1.41
C ALA A 122 13.15 11.02 -0.90
N HIS A 123 12.64 9.79 -0.80
CA HIS A 123 13.28 8.71 -0.01
C HIS A 123 14.74 8.40 -0.40
N HIS A 124 15.08 8.53 -1.69
CA HIS A 124 16.43 8.20 -2.17
C HIS A 124 17.37 9.41 -2.27
N GLY A 125 16.85 10.64 -2.18
CA GLY A 125 17.64 11.87 -2.23
C GLY A 125 18.45 12.12 -3.52
N ALA A 126 18.33 11.24 -4.51
CA ALA A 126 19.07 11.29 -5.77
C ALA A 126 18.12 11.33 -6.98
N PRO A 127 18.56 11.88 -8.13
CA PRO A 127 17.81 11.85 -9.37
C PRO A 127 17.38 10.45 -9.76
N HIS A 128 16.29 10.37 -10.51
CA HIS A 128 15.85 9.11 -11.11
C HIS A 128 16.90 8.60 -12.12
N PRO A 129 17.09 7.27 -12.24
CA PRO A 129 17.91 6.73 -13.31
C PRO A 129 17.30 7.03 -14.68
N ASP A 130 18.13 7.12 -15.71
CA ASP A 130 17.67 7.25 -17.09
C ASP A 130 16.80 6.05 -17.49
N ALA A 131 15.69 6.30 -18.19
CA ALA A 131 14.60 5.34 -18.42
C ALA A 131 13.95 4.81 -17.12
N CYS A 132 13.59 5.72 -16.20
CA CYS A 132 12.95 5.37 -14.93
C CYS A 132 11.56 4.73 -15.10
N LEU A 133 11.36 3.56 -14.48
CA LEU A 133 10.06 2.86 -14.42
C LEU A 133 9.40 2.96 -13.04
N CYS A 134 9.87 3.82 -12.13
CA CYS A 134 9.21 3.97 -10.84
C CYS A 134 7.78 4.47 -11.05
N HIS A 135 6.87 4.21 -10.11
CA HIS A 135 5.47 4.60 -10.24
C HIS A 135 5.26 6.10 -10.55
N ALA A 136 6.15 6.99 -10.10
CA ALA A 136 6.08 8.43 -10.40
C ALA A 136 6.52 8.80 -11.83
N CYS A 137 7.30 7.95 -12.50
CA CYS A 137 7.79 8.16 -13.86
C CYS A 137 7.09 7.30 -14.91
N LEU A 138 6.37 6.26 -14.48
CA LEU A 138 5.55 5.50 -15.40
C LEU A 138 4.51 6.44 -16.01
N PRO A 139 4.42 6.53 -17.34
CA PRO A 139 3.33 7.24 -17.96
C PRO A 139 2.05 6.56 -17.50
N VAL A 140 1.13 7.34 -16.93
CA VAL A 140 -0.23 6.88 -16.68
C VAL A 140 -0.81 6.65 -18.07
N THR A 141 -0.84 5.41 -18.54
CA THR A 141 -1.69 5.06 -19.67
C THR A 141 -3.11 5.09 -19.13
N PRO A 142 -3.96 6.05 -19.53
CA PRO A 142 -5.38 5.95 -19.22
C PRO A 142 -5.92 4.70 -19.93
N GLU A 143 -6.56 3.81 -19.18
CA GLU A 143 -7.42 2.75 -19.75
C GLU A 143 -8.70 3.36 -20.33
#